data_AF-A0A506PPY8-F1
#
_entry.id   AF-A0A506PPY8-F1
#
_cell.length_a   1.000
_cell.length_b   1.000
_cell.length_c   1.000
_cell.angle_alpha   90.00
_cell.angle_beta   90.00
_cell.angle_gamma   90.00
#
_symmetry.space_group_name_H-M   'P 1'
#
loop_
_entity.id
_entity.type
_entity.pdbx_description
1 polymer ?
#
loop_
_entity_poly.entity_id
_entity_poly.type
_entity_poly.pdbx_seq_one_letter_code
_entity_poly.pdbx_strand_id
1 'polypeptide(L)'
;MKTVILFITMLIGFSVAAQTKPLNGQILESKVLTSNIGVTLKADSLEKIETLNDDDVRAIFESSSPNQSIYFEFVCEKDQGDNYLIENFSLKIEGNSNELDVFMSRFQKAKKTIIKFYNQNP
;
A
#
# COMPACT_ATOMS: atom_id res chain seq x y z
N MET A 1 -66.04 7.19 3.25
CA MET A 1 -65.09 7.04 4.38
C MET A 1 -65.06 5.59 4.91
N LYS A 2 -64.79 4.58 4.06
CA LYS A 2 -64.64 3.17 4.50
C LYS A 2 -63.48 2.42 3.84
N THR A 3 -62.85 2.99 2.81
CA THR A 3 -61.76 2.36 2.05
C THR A 3 -60.36 2.86 2.41
N VAL A 4 -60.21 3.93 3.19
CA VAL A 4 -58.89 4.47 3.59
C VAL A 4 -58.38 3.84 4.89
N ILE A 5 -59.26 3.30 5.73
CA ILE A 5 -58.90 2.73 7.04
C ILE A 5 -58.31 1.31 6.91
N LEU A 6 -58.54 0.60 5.81
CA LEU A 6 -58.10 -0.79 5.65
C LEU A 6 -56.59 -0.93 5.36
N PHE A 7 -55.93 0.11 4.82
CA PHE A 7 -54.52 0.02 4.43
C PHE A 7 -53.53 0.32 5.57
N ILE A 8 -53.96 1.00 6.63
CA ILE A 8 -53.06 1.39 7.73
C ILE A 8 -52.82 0.22 8.69
N THR A 9 -53.77 -0.71 8.83
CA THR A 9 -53.64 -1.86 9.75
C THR A 9 -52.77 -3.01 9.21
N MET A 10 -52.35 -3.00 7.94
CA MET A 10 -51.49 -4.06 7.38
C MET A 10 -49.99 -3.81 7.57
N LEU A 11 -49.58 -2.63 8.04
CA LEU A 11 -48.15 -2.26 8.14
C LEU A 11 -47.47 -2.60 9.49
N ILE A 12 -48.19 -3.12 10.48
CA ILE A 12 -47.63 -3.35 11.84
C ILE A 12 -47.09 -4.78 12.02
N GLY A 13 -47.05 -5.61 10.97
CA GLY A 13 -46.76 -7.04 11.08
C GLY A 13 -45.29 -7.49 10.95
N PHE A 14 -44.34 -6.64 10.57
CA PHE A 14 -43.00 -7.11 10.15
C PHE A 14 -41.80 -6.61 10.97
N SER A 15 -42.01 -5.98 12.12
CA SER A 15 -40.91 -5.35 12.88
C SER A 15 -40.49 -6.09 14.16
N VAL A 16 -40.42 -7.43 14.15
CA VAL A 16 -39.83 -8.21 15.25
C VAL A 16 -39.05 -9.44 14.77
N ALA A 17 -37.94 -9.21 14.07
CA ALA A 17 -36.87 -10.22 13.95
C ALA A 17 -35.45 -9.64 13.80
N ALA A 18 -35.26 -8.33 14.08
CA ALA A 18 -33.94 -7.70 14.07
C ALA A 18 -33.34 -7.57 15.48
N GLN A 19 -33.42 -8.62 16.30
CA GLN A 19 -32.49 -8.73 17.43
C GLN A 19 -31.23 -9.41 16.90
N THR A 20 -30.30 -8.60 16.40
CA THR A 20 -28.92 -9.04 16.20
C THR A 20 -28.39 -9.42 17.56
N LYS A 21 -28.19 -10.72 17.81
CA LYS A 21 -27.40 -11.19 18.96
C LYS A 21 -26.07 -10.42 18.91
N PRO A 22 -25.59 -9.81 20.00
CA PRO A 22 -24.25 -9.25 19.99
C PRO A 22 -23.31 -10.42 19.70
N LEU A 23 -22.65 -10.36 18.54
CA LEU A 23 -21.65 -11.34 18.16
C LEU A 23 -20.50 -11.13 19.16
N ASN A 24 -20.49 -11.91 20.24
CA ASN A 24 -19.38 -11.94 21.19
C ASN A 24 -18.24 -12.78 20.59
N GLY A 25 -17.82 -12.40 19.39
CA GLY A 25 -16.65 -12.95 18.74
C GLY A 25 -15.47 -12.10 19.19
N GLN A 26 -14.50 -12.71 19.88
CA GLN A 26 -13.16 -12.15 19.89
C GLN A 26 -12.75 -12.00 18.43
N ILE A 27 -12.63 -10.75 17.96
CA ILE A 27 -11.92 -10.46 16.73
C ILE A 27 -10.47 -10.82 17.04
N LEU A 28 -10.11 -12.08 16.79
CA LEU A 28 -8.72 -12.44 16.61
C LEU A 28 -8.33 -11.72 15.32
N GLU A 29 -7.71 -10.56 15.44
CA GLU A 29 -6.95 -9.96 14.35
C GLU A 29 -5.82 -10.95 14.00
N SER A 30 -6.13 -11.97 13.20
CA SER A 30 -5.10 -12.81 12.63
C SER A 30 -4.34 -11.91 11.68
N LYS A 31 -3.15 -11.46 12.09
CA LYS A 31 -2.22 -10.74 11.23
C LYS A 31 -2.01 -11.57 9.96
N VAL A 32 -2.65 -11.18 8.87
CA VAL A 32 -2.54 -11.87 7.58
C VAL A 32 -1.15 -11.57 7.05
N LEU A 33 -0.26 -12.56 7.12
CA LEU A 33 1.11 -12.42 6.64
C LEU A 33 1.18 -12.73 5.14
N THR A 34 1.84 -11.86 4.38
CA THR A 34 1.97 -12.02 2.93
C THR A 34 3.21 -12.83 2.58
N SER A 35 3.06 -13.81 1.67
CA SER A 35 4.18 -14.61 1.15
C SER A 35 4.70 -13.99 -0.15
N ASN A 36 6.01 -13.76 -0.24
CA ASN A 36 6.72 -13.07 -1.33
C ASN A 36 6.16 -11.67 -1.65
N ILE A 37 6.88 -10.62 -1.24
CA ILE A 37 6.47 -9.23 -1.49
C ILE A 37 7.28 -8.65 -2.64
N GLY A 38 6.60 -8.23 -3.70
CA GLY A 38 7.17 -7.46 -4.80
C GLY A 38 6.51 -6.09 -4.89
N VAL A 39 7.30 -5.02 -4.76
CA VAL A 39 6.79 -3.65 -4.87
C VAL A 39 7.48 -2.95 -6.03
N THR A 40 6.70 -2.42 -6.97
CA THR A 40 7.22 -1.57 -8.05
C THR A 40 6.76 -0.14 -7.83
N LEU A 41 7.72 0.75 -7.61
CA LEU A 41 7.53 2.18 -7.39
C LEU A 41 7.88 2.93 -8.67
N LYS A 42 6.89 3.58 -9.28
CA LYS A 42 7.09 4.41 -10.47
C LYS A 42 7.09 5.87 -10.06
N ALA A 43 8.17 6.59 -10.40
CA ALA A 43 8.29 8.02 -10.15
C ALA A 43 8.70 8.74 -11.44
N ASP A 44 8.08 9.88 -11.70
CA ASP A 44 8.38 10.77 -12.82
C ASP A 44 9.02 12.09 -12.35
N SER A 45 9.25 12.22 -11.04
CA SER A 45 9.70 13.46 -10.40
C SER A 45 10.38 13.17 -9.06
N LEU A 46 11.29 14.08 -8.67
CA LEU A 46 12.00 14.01 -7.40
C LEU A 46 11.05 14.06 -6.19
N GLU A 47 10.01 14.91 -6.25
CA GLU A 47 9.03 15.08 -5.17
C GLU A 47 8.39 13.73 -4.78
N LYS A 48 8.00 12.92 -5.77
CA LYS A 48 7.44 11.58 -5.51
C LYS A 48 8.42 10.66 -4.78
N ILE A 49 9.72 10.75 -5.06
CA ILE A 49 10.75 9.96 -4.38
C ILE A 49 10.96 10.45 -2.94
N GLU A 50 10.86 11.76 -2.70
CA GLU A 50 11.01 12.33 -1.37
C GLU A 50 9.84 11.95 -0.46
N THR A 51 8.62 11.84 -1.00
CA THR A 51 7.43 11.40 -0.26
C THR A 51 7.45 9.93 0.20
N LEU A 52 8.36 9.10 -0.35
CA LEU A 52 8.51 7.72 0.11
C LEU A 52 9.02 7.69 1.55
N ASN A 53 8.15 7.29 2.48
CA ASN A 53 8.45 7.21 3.89
C ASN A 53 9.12 5.87 4.24
N ASP A 54 10.22 5.93 5.01
CA ASP A 54 10.91 4.77 5.56
C ASP A 54 9.96 3.91 6.43
N ASP A 55 9.02 4.53 7.13
CA ASP A 55 8.07 3.82 8.00
C ASP A 55 7.06 2.97 7.22
N ASP A 56 6.58 3.48 6.08
CA ASP A 56 5.67 2.72 5.21
C ASP A 56 6.37 1.48 4.64
N VAL A 57 7.65 1.61 4.30
CA VAL A 57 8.49 0.50 3.83
C VAL A 57 8.72 -0.53 4.93
N ARG A 58 8.99 -0.08 6.17
CA ARG A 58 9.08 -0.98 7.34
C ARG A 58 7.76 -1.73 7.55
N ALA A 59 6.62 -1.04 7.48
CA ALA A 59 5.31 -1.66 7.68
C ALA A 59 5.03 -2.75 6.64
N ILE A 60 5.35 -2.50 5.37
CA ILE A 60 5.25 -3.52 4.30
C ILE A 60 6.13 -4.73 4.65
N PHE A 61 7.36 -4.48 5.08
CA PHE A 61 8.30 -5.54 5.42
C PHE A 61 7.84 -6.37 6.63
N GLU A 62 7.37 -5.72 7.69
CA GLU A 62 6.86 -6.36 8.92
C GLU A 62 5.53 -7.10 8.73
N SER A 63 4.84 -6.87 7.62
CA SER A 63 3.63 -7.61 7.22
C SER A 63 3.93 -8.92 6.48
N SER A 64 5.20 -9.19 6.18
CA SER A 64 5.62 -10.41 5.47
C SER A 64 5.73 -11.63 6.39
N SER A 65 5.49 -12.81 5.83
CA SER A 65 5.79 -14.06 6.54
C SER A 65 7.30 -14.19 6.80
N PRO A 66 7.73 -14.94 7.82
CA PRO A 66 9.15 -15.23 8.03
C PRO A 66 9.81 -15.93 6.82
N ASN A 67 11.09 -15.67 6.63
CA ASN A 67 11.92 -16.25 5.57
C ASN A 67 11.39 -16.08 4.13
N GLN A 68 10.72 -14.97 3.84
CA GLN A 68 10.21 -14.66 2.50
C GLN A 68 11.16 -13.74 1.75
N SER A 69 11.21 -13.90 0.43
CA SER A 69 11.90 -12.95 -0.44
C SER A 69 11.05 -11.68 -0.58
N ILE A 70 11.69 -10.52 -0.43
CA ILE A 70 11.10 -9.20 -0.60
C ILE A 70 11.95 -8.43 -1.58
N TYR A 71 11.32 -7.82 -2.59
CA TYR A 71 12.01 -6.91 -3.50
C TYR A 71 11.23 -5.64 -3.72
N PHE A 72 11.98 -4.54 -3.86
CA PHE A 72 11.47 -3.25 -4.27
C PHE A 72 12.19 -2.86 -5.56
N GLU A 73 11.42 -2.50 -6.58
CA GLU A 73 11.90 -2.01 -7.85
C GLU A 73 11.48 -0.54 -8.00
N PHE A 74 12.44 0.33 -8.25
CA PHE A 74 12.22 1.73 -8.54
C PHE A 74 12.37 1.92 -10.04
N VAL A 75 11.34 2.46 -10.69
CA VAL A 75 11.35 2.84 -12.10
C VAL A 75 11.17 4.35 -12.14
N CYS A 76 12.24 5.05 -12.48
CA CYS A 76 12.31 6.50 -12.47
C CYS A 76 12.44 7.01 -13.89
N GLU A 77 11.61 7.99 -14.23
CA GLU A 77 11.65 8.69 -15.50
C GLU A 77 11.97 10.17 -15.21
N LYS A 78 12.86 10.76 -16.00
CA LYS A 78 13.21 12.19 -15.94
C LYS A 78 13.08 12.77 -17.34
N ASP A 79 12.27 13.82 -17.47
CA ASP A 79 12.22 14.64 -18.67
C ASP A 79 13.41 15.62 -18.68
N GLN A 80 14.15 15.66 -19.78
CA GLN A 80 15.27 16.59 -20.00
C GLN A 80 14.82 17.90 -20.71
N GLY A 81 13.51 18.17 -20.81
CA GLY A 81 12.99 19.40 -21.38
C GLY A 81 13.08 19.45 -22.91
N ASP A 82 13.65 20.54 -23.46
CA ASP A 82 13.56 20.94 -24.88
C ASP A 82 14.10 19.92 -25.91
N ASN A 83 14.82 18.88 -25.47
CA ASN A 83 15.41 17.87 -26.36
C ASN A 83 14.56 16.61 -26.59
N TYR A 84 13.34 16.52 -26.05
CA TYR A 84 12.47 15.32 -26.16
C TYR A 84 13.14 14.01 -25.68
N LEU A 85 14.23 14.10 -24.93
CA LEU A 85 14.96 12.94 -24.41
C LEU A 85 14.43 12.60 -23.02
N ILE A 86 13.86 11.41 -22.87
CA ILE A 86 13.47 10.85 -21.57
C ILE A 86 14.61 9.98 -21.07
N GLU A 87 15.14 10.31 -19.90
CA GLU A 87 16.08 9.44 -19.20
C GLU A 87 15.33 8.46 -18.30
N ASN A 88 15.66 7.18 -18.44
CA ASN A 88 15.08 6.10 -17.66
C ASN A 88 16.12 5.50 -16.71
N PHE A 89 15.77 5.37 -15.44
CA PHE A 89 16.58 4.74 -14.42
C PHE A 89 15.76 3.67 -13.69
N SER A 90 16.24 2.43 -13.70
CA SER A 90 15.65 1.35 -12.90
C SER A 90 16.65 0.81 -11.88
N LEU A 91 16.17 0.60 -10.65
CA LEU A 91 16.96 0.00 -9.58
C LEU A 91 16.11 -0.99 -8.80
N LYS A 92 16.59 -2.23 -8.70
CA LYS A 92 15.99 -3.26 -7.87
C LYS A 92 16.82 -3.48 -6.61
N ILE A 93 16.16 -3.53 -5.46
CA ILE A 93 16.73 -4.01 -4.20
C ILE A 93 16.00 -5.26 -3.76
N GLU A 94 16.74 -6.24 -3.27
CA GLU A 94 16.22 -7.52 -2.79
C GLU A 94 16.66 -7.75 -1.35
N GLY A 95 15.88 -8.53 -0.61
CA GLY A 95 16.18 -8.95 0.76
C GLY A 95 15.28 -10.09 1.23
N ASN A 96 15.58 -10.60 2.42
CA ASN A 96 14.78 -11.60 3.11
C ASN A 96 14.01 -10.95 4.26
N SER A 97 12.77 -11.36 4.52
CA SER A 97 11.92 -10.82 5.60
C SER A 97 12.50 -10.92 7.02
N ASN A 98 13.57 -11.69 7.21
CA ASN A 98 14.29 -11.78 8.47
C ASN A 98 15.40 -10.71 8.60
N GLU A 99 15.67 -9.93 7.55
CA GLU A 99 16.82 -9.02 7.44
C GLU A 99 16.39 -7.55 7.28
N LEU A 100 15.44 -7.10 8.11
CA LEU A 100 14.86 -5.75 8.01
C LEU A 100 15.92 -4.64 7.97
N ASP A 101 16.89 -4.67 8.88
CA ASP A 101 17.92 -3.62 8.96
C ASP A 101 18.81 -3.57 7.70
N VAL A 102 19.14 -4.73 7.15
CA VAL A 102 19.91 -4.84 5.91
C VAL A 102 19.10 -4.30 4.74
N PHE A 103 17.82 -4.66 4.67
CA PHE A 103 16.91 -4.18 3.65
C PHE A 103 16.74 -2.66 3.72
N MET A 104 16.49 -2.10 4.92
CA MET A 104 16.34 -0.66 5.12
C MET A 104 17.62 0.10 4.76
N SER A 105 18.80 -0.45 5.05
CA SER A 105 20.08 0.15 4.61
C SER A 105 20.19 0.19 3.08
N ARG A 106 19.77 -0.88 2.40
CA ARG A 106 19.73 -0.93 0.91
C ARG A 106 18.71 0.06 0.36
N PHE A 107 17.53 0.16 0.97
CA PHE A 107 16.48 1.11 0.61
C PHE A 107 16.97 2.56 0.70
N GLN A 108 17.62 2.94 1.80
CA GLN A 108 18.17 4.30 1.95
C GLN A 108 19.27 4.61 0.93
N LYS A 109 20.11 3.62 0.59
CA LYS A 109 21.10 3.76 -0.49
C LYS A 109 20.42 3.94 -1.85
N ALA A 110 19.39 3.15 -2.14
CA ALA A 110 18.59 3.28 -3.35
C ALA A 110 17.95 4.66 -3.47
N LYS A 111 17.28 5.14 -2.41
CA LYS A 111 16.70 6.49 -2.34
C LYS A 111 17.74 7.58 -2.64
N LYS A 112 18.92 7.52 -2.01
CA LYS A 112 20.03 8.46 -2.29
C LYS A 112 20.51 8.41 -3.75
N THR A 113 20.59 7.22 -4.34
CA THR A 113 20.99 7.06 -5.75
C THR A 113 19.96 7.67 -6.70
N ILE A 114 18.67 7.46 -6.43
CA ILE A 114 17.58 8.02 -7.24
C ILE A 114 17.53 9.55 -7.12
N ILE A 115 17.70 10.09 -5.91
CA ILE A 115 17.80 11.55 -5.71
C ILE A 115 18.96 12.13 -6.52
N LYS A 116 20.11 11.44 -6.56
CA LYS A 116 21.24 11.85 -7.41
C LYS A 116 20.89 11.80 -8.90
N PHE A 117 20.15 10.79 -9.36
CA PHE A 117 19.69 10.70 -10.75
C PHE A 117 18.85 11.93 -11.13
N TYR A 118 17.89 12.33 -10.30
CA TYR A 118 17.10 13.54 -10.56
C TYR A 118 17.95 14.82 -10.50
N ASN A 119 18.89 14.91 -9.56
CA ASN A 119 19.73 16.10 -9.34
C ASN A 119 20.95 16.21 -10.29
N GLN A 120 21.29 15.16 -11.05
CA GLN A 120 22.33 15.24 -12.07
C GLN A 120 21.80 16.05 -13.27
N ASN A 121 22.22 17.33 -13.30
CA ASN A 121 21.94 18.42 -14.26
C ASN A 121 20.49 18.98 -14.30
N PRO A 122 20.28 20.26 -13.94
CA PRO A 122 19.12 21.06 -14.34
C PRO A 122 19.23 21.58 -15.78
#